data_AF-A0A1M7SM20-F1
#
_entry.id   AF-A0A1M7SM20-F1
#
_cell.length_a   1.000
_cell.length_b   1.000
_cell.length_c   1.000
_cell.angle_alpha   90.00
_cell.angle_beta   90.00
_cell.angle_gamma   90.00
#
_symmetry.space_group_name_H-M   'P 1'
#
loop_
_entity.id
_entity.type
_entity.pdbx_description
1 polymer ?
#
loop_
_entity_poly.entity_id
_entity_poly.type
_entity_poly.pdbx_seq_one_letter_code
_entity_poly.pdbx_strand_id
1 'polypeptide(L)'
;MGRIGEREEWSSYSKGEGVFYVESAKGEHRAEIPFAVEVYAEASSSPDITVLLNKSPITGGVSLYDREKHELGLLGCGLYLSFRSKPVRLLLNIMTPYMPLVTDGKEPDLSVVEDVIEETAARAVRRAGKTLTGLPAGKKRSHKEIVADCLEQAIAKASGNGEYRFSLRQLYYAVRPYVIRETGREPDYNYFCRDLVGGYEARHGDIPLMYRDERGTLYHPHRGEDISIGTIAVENYRKPLWTFNKVLYIEKEGFFNVLKERKIPEKYDMALLTSKGYASRAVRDLLDALGEHAEEEIIFFCIHDADAYGTTIYETLQNETGARPGRKVKIINLGLEPEEAVAMELEVEKVERSGRRRGVASYIEPQWEGWLQRNRVELNAMSTPQFLAWLEEKLQRYDKGKVIPPESVLRENLEQSLEAGISRAIAKEILEQHNHAGRVAEAVRQVKTDWEERLTGLEERVREELRQEPVSHWQDIVKDLSEAMLKIRPF
;
A
#
# COMPACT_ATOMS: atom_id res chain seq x y z
N MET A 1 43.74 24.04 33.38
CA MET A 1 43.64 24.06 31.90
C MET A 1 43.04 25.39 31.44
N GLY A 2 43.24 25.77 30.17
CA GLY A 2 42.52 26.92 29.59
C GLY A 2 41.00 26.71 29.62
N ARG A 3 40.22 27.79 29.54
CA ARG A 3 38.74 27.76 29.48
C ARG A 3 38.22 28.71 28.42
N ILE A 4 37.02 28.45 27.90
CA ILE A 4 36.22 29.46 27.16
C ILE A 4 35.49 30.34 28.18
N GLY A 5 34.99 29.76 29.28
CA GLY A 5 34.27 30.45 30.35
C GLY A 5 32.82 30.80 29.99
N GLU A 6 32.01 31.09 31.01
CA GLU A 6 30.60 31.49 30.85
C GLU A 6 30.45 32.67 29.87
N ARG A 7 29.44 32.60 29.00
CA ARG A 7 29.17 33.58 27.94
C ARG A 7 27.72 34.03 28.04
N GLU A 8 27.49 35.35 27.99
CA GLU A 8 26.14 35.94 28.06
C GLU A 8 25.24 35.54 26.88
N GLU A 9 25.84 35.19 25.74
CA GLU A 9 25.14 34.77 24.52
C GLU A 9 24.40 33.44 24.67
N TRP A 10 24.74 32.62 25.68
CA TRP A 10 24.15 31.30 25.88
C TRP A 10 23.21 31.31 27.09
N SER A 11 22.05 30.67 26.92
CA SER A 11 21.04 30.63 27.99
C SER A 11 21.48 29.85 29.23
N SER A 12 22.48 28.97 29.12
CA SER A 12 23.01 28.22 30.24
C SER A 12 24.43 27.74 29.98
N TYR A 13 25.17 27.56 31.08
CA TYR A 13 26.53 27.04 31.11
C TYR A 13 26.69 26.00 32.22
N SER A 14 27.45 24.95 31.93
CA SER A 14 27.88 23.94 32.90
C SER A 14 29.31 23.51 32.60
N LYS A 15 30.06 23.19 33.67
CA LYS A 15 31.43 22.73 33.59
C LYS A 15 31.62 21.45 34.39
N GLY A 16 32.36 20.50 33.82
CA GLY A 16 32.84 19.30 34.46
C GLY A 16 34.36 19.18 34.33
N GLU A 17 35.00 18.49 35.26
CA GLU A 17 36.42 18.15 35.20
C GLU A 17 36.57 16.68 35.55
N GLY A 18 37.57 16.02 34.98
CA GLY A 18 37.83 14.61 35.20
C GLY A 18 39.24 14.23 34.81
N VAL A 19 39.54 12.95 34.98
CA VAL A 19 40.78 12.33 34.51
C VAL A 19 40.42 11.06 33.76
N PHE A 20 41.10 10.80 32.65
CA PHE A 20 41.09 9.50 32.00
C PHE A 20 42.52 8.97 31.96
N TYR A 21 42.65 7.66 31.74
CA TYR A 21 43.94 7.00 31.78
C TYR A 21 44.32 6.44 30.43
N VAL A 22 45.59 6.59 30.05
CA VAL A 22 46.14 6.06 28.80
C VAL A 22 47.24 5.07 29.14
N GLU A 23 47.16 3.87 28.59
CA GLU A 23 48.19 2.84 28.75
C GLU A 23 49.26 2.97 27.67
N SER A 24 50.51 2.69 28.03
CA SER A 24 51.60 2.63 27.06
C SER A 24 51.44 1.41 26.14
N ALA A 25 51.51 1.62 24.82
CA ALA A 25 51.42 0.54 23.83
C ALA A 25 52.52 -0.54 23.97
N LYS A 26 53.61 -0.26 24.69
CA LYS A 26 54.77 -1.18 24.85
C LYS A 26 55.37 -1.19 26.27
N GLY A 27 54.66 -0.74 27.31
CA GLY A 27 55.23 -0.69 28.67
C GLY A 27 54.20 -0.77 29.80
N GLU A 28 54.68 -0.93 31.04
CA GLU A 28 53.85 -1.09 32.25
C GLU A 28 53.36 0.23 32.86
N HIS A 29 53.54 1.35 32.15
CA HIS A 29 53.23 2.68 32.66
C HIS A 29 51.85 3.16 32.18
N ARG A 30 51.08 3.70 33.12
CA ARG A 30 49.75 4.29 32.91
C ARG A 30 49.85 5.79 33.13
N ALA A 31 49.47 6.59 32.14
CA ALA A 31 49.43 8.04 32.23
C ALA A 31 48.03 8.49 32.68
N GLU A 32 47.97 9.40 33.66
CA GLU A 32 46.75 10.09 34.07
C GLU A 32 46.63 11.40 33.30
N ILE A 33 45.58 11.54 32.49
CA ILE A 33 45.35 12.69 31.62
C ILE A 33 44.16 13.48 32.16
N PRO A 34 44.37 14.70 32.69
CA PRO A 34 43.29 15.52 33.18
C PRO A 34 42.56 16.19 32.00
N PHE A 35 41.26 16.38 32.13
CA PHE A 35 40.45 17.10 31.15
C PHE A 35 39.39 18.00 31.82
N ALA A 36 38.89 18.98 31.07
CA ALA A 36 37.75 19.79 31.46
C ALA A 36 36.74 19.86 30.31
N VAL A 37 35.46 19.73 30.63
CA VAL A 37 34.33 19.82 29.70
C VAL A 37 33.52 21.06 30.02
N GLU A 38 33.26 21.88 29.01
CA GLU A 38 32.37 23.03 29.08
C GLU A 38 31.19 22.80 28.13
N VAL A 39 29.96 22.85 28.64
CA VAL A 39 28.74 22.73 27.85
C VAL A 39 27.92 24.01 27.96
N TYR A 40 27.58 24.56 26.81
CA TYR A 40 26.66 25.68 26.67
C TYR A 40 25.39 25.15 26.01
N ALA A 41 24.24 25.56 26.53
CA ALA A 41 22.95 25.14 25.98
C ALA A 41 21.99 26.31 25.87
N GLU A 42 21.32 26.41 24.73
CA GLU A 42 20.24 27.36 24.46
C GLU A 42 19.03 26.67 23.83
N ALA A 43 17.87 27.30 24.00
CA ALA A 43 16.65 26.86 23.34
C ALA A 43 16.78 26.94 21.82
N SER A 44 16.36 25.90 21.10
CA SER A 44 16.35 25.93 19.63
C SER A 44 15.07 25.28 19.10
N SER A 45 14.66 25.63 17.87
CA SER A 45 13.56 24.98 17.17
C SER A 45 13.90 23.57 16.66
N SER A 46 15.19 23.26 16.59
CA SER A 46 15.76 21.97 16.15
C SER A 46 17.02 21.65 16.95
N PRO A 47 17.29 20.37 17.26
CA PRO A 47 18.52 19.99 17.94
C PRO A 47 19.72 20.25 17.03
N ASP A 48 20.78 20.81 17.62
CA ASP A 48 22.01 21.14 16.92
C ASP A 48 23.19 21.05 17.90
N ILE A 49 24.37 20.66 17.42
CA ILE A 49 25.56 20.58 18.26
C ILE A 49 26.83 20.98 17.50
N THR A 50 27.67 21.75 18.18
CA THR A 50 29.07 21.97 17.79
C THR A 50 29.99 21.41 18.86
N VAL A 51 31.01 20.64 18.45
CA VAL A 51 32.02 20.07 19.35
C VAL A 51 33.39 20.67 19.05
N LEU A 52 34.04 21.17 20.10
CA LEU A 52 35.38 21.74 20.08
C LEU A 52 36.32 20.92 20.95
N LEU A 53 37.54 20.71 20.46
CA LEU A 53 38.66 20.20 21.23
C LEU A 53 39.73 21.30 21.32
N ASN A 54 40.09 21.67 22.53
CA ASN A 54 41.03 22.77 22.82
C ASN A 54 40.65 24.07 22.07
N LYS A 55 39.35 24.40 22.04
CA LYS A 55 38.75 25.58 21.36
C LYS A 55 38.74 25.53 19.82
N SER A 56 39.14 24.43 19.22
CA SER A 56 39.09 24.22 17.76
C SER A 56 38.03 23.18 17.40
N PRO A 57 37.26 23.35 16.31
CA PRO A 57 36.34 22.32 15.84
C PRO A 57 37.05 20.98 15.61
N ILE A 58 36.39 19.89 15.99
CA ILE A 58 36.90 18.53 15.73
C ILE A 58 36.72 18.14 14.25
N THR A 59 37.51 17.17 13.77
CA THR A 59 37.41 16.68 12.37
C THR A 59 36.32 15.62 12.18
N GLY A 60 35.82 15.00 13.26
CA GLY A 60 34.76 13.98 13.22
C GLY A 60 33.36 14.55 13.44
N GLY A 61 32.34 13.87 12.90
CA GLY A 61 30.94 14.28 13.01
C GLY A 61 30.31 13.84 14.32
N VAL A 62 29.72 14.79 15.06
CA VAL A 62 28.84 14.52 16.22
C VAL A 62 27.47 15.11 15.93
N SER A 63 26.43 14.30 16.08
CA SER A 63 25.04 14.66 15.79
C SER A 63 24.20 14.67 17.06
N LEU A 64 23.32 15.67 17.16
CA LEU A 64 22.26 15.74 18.16
C LEU A 64 20.91 15.59 17.45
N TYR A 65 20.11 14.62 17.85
CA TYR A 65 18.82 14.32 17.20
C TYR A 65 17.71 14.06 18.22
N ASP A 66 16.47 14.31 17.80
CA ASP A 66 15.29 14.12 18.62
C ASP A 66 14.82 12.65 18.56
N ARG A 67 14.70 12.01 19.71
CA ARG A 67 14.10 10.68 19.91
C ARG A 67 12.68 10.85 20.43
N GLU A 68 11.89 9.77 20.41
CA GLU A 68 10.52 9.82 20.92
C GLU A 68 10.45 10.29 22.39
N LYS A 69 9.37 10.99 22.76
CA LYS A 69 9.07 11.43 24.14
C LYS A 69 10.04 12.47 24.76
N HIS A 70 10.53 13.42 23.97
CA HIS A 70 11.41 14.51 24.44
C HIS A 70 12.75 14.01 24.99
N GLU A 71 13.40 13.13 24.25
CA GLU A 71 14.72 12.60 24.57
C GLU A 71 15.66 12.96 23.42
N LEU A 72 16.77 13.63 23.71
CA LEU A 72 17.78 13.94 22.70
C LEU A 72 18.87 12.89 22.73
N GLY A 73 19.20 12.34 21.56
CA GLY A 73 20.32 11.43 21.36
C GLY A 73 21.54 12.19 20.84
N LEU A 74 22.71 11.90 21.42
CA LEU A 74 24.02 12.42 21.04
C LEU A 74 24.88 11.25 20.53
N LEU A 75 25.26 11.28 19.24
CA LEU A 75 25.98 10.20 18.60
C LEU A 75 27.17 10.74 17.79
N GLY A 76 28.33 10.12 17.94
CA GLY A 76 29.51 10.37 17.10
C GLY A 76 30.81 10.43 17.90
N CYS A 77 31.94 10.19 17.22
CA CYS A 77 33.28 10.20 17.83
C CYS A 77 33.39 9.36 19.11
N GLY A 78 32.74 8.19 19.15
CA GLY A 78 32.74 7.29 20.31
C GLY A 78 31.66 7.57 21.36
N LEU A 79 30.86 8.65 21.24
CA LEU A 79 29.76 8.96 22.16
C LEU A 79 28.46 8.24 21.80
N TYR A 80 27.77 7.72 22.81
CA TYR A 80 26.42 7.18 22.72
C TYR A 80 25.58 7.59 23.95
N LEU A 81 25.13 8.84 23.96
CA LEU A 81 24.40 9.41 25.10
C LEU A 81 22.96 9.76 24.77
N SER A 82 22.08 9.75 25.77
CA SER A 82 20.72 10.28 25.66
C SER A 82 20.25 10.97 26.92
N PHE A 83 19.58 12.11 26.78
CA PHE A 83 19.03 12.85 27.92
C PHE A 83 17.68 13.50 27.57
N ARG A 84 16.79 13.59 28.55
CA ARG A 84 15.46 14.20 28.36
C ARG A 84 15.55 15.72 28.23
N SER A 85 15.07 16.24 27.10
CA SER A 85 14.97 17.67 26.84
C SER A 85 14.06 17.99 25.64
N LYS A 86 13.54 19.21 25.61
CA LYS A 86 13.09 19.84 24.36
C LYS A 86 14.31 20.11 23.45
N PRO A 87 14.11 20.36 22.14
CA PRO A 87 15.21 20.69 21.24
C PRO A 87 16.05 21.87 21.75
N VAL A 88 17.36 21.68 21.77
CA VAL A 88 18.37 22.68 22.20
C VAL A 88 19.50 22.73 21.19
N ARG A 89 20.17 23.88 21.11
CA ARG A 89 21.50 23.96 20.51
C ARG A 89 22.53 23.77 21.62
N LEU A 90 23.54 22.95 21.36
CA LEU A 90 24.66 22.69 22.26
C LEU A 90 25.98 23.14 21.66
N LEU A 91 26.83 23.73 22.50
CA LEU A 91 28.26 23.87 22.23
C LEU A 91 29.01 23.09 23.31
N LEU A 92 29.78 22.10 22.88
CA LEU A 92 30.61 21.26 23.74
C LEU A 92 32.08 21.62 23.50
N ASN A 93 32.79 22.07 24.52
CA ASN A 93 34.24 22.31 24.44
C ASN A 93 34.99 21.42 25.43
N ILE A 94 35.96 20.66 24.92
CA ILE A 94 36.79 19.75 25.72
C ILE A 94 38.22 20.29 25.73
N MET A 95 38.76 20.51 26.92
CA MET A 95 40.13 20.97 27.13
C MET A 95 40.93 19.82 27.72
N THR A 96 41.99 19.40 27.07
CA THR A 96 42.87 18.32 27.56
C THR A 96 44.25 18.40 26.91
N PRO A 97 45.35 18.07 27.61
CA PRO A 97 46.69 18.07 27.02
C PRO A 97 46.89 16.94 26.01
N TYR A 98 46.09 15.87 26.07
CA TYR A 98 46.16 14.74 25.14
C TYR A 98 44.76 14.18 24.89
N MET A 99 44.46 13.79 23.66
CA MET A 99 43.19 13.14 23.30
C MET A 99 43.50 11.94 22.39
N PRO A 100 43.05 10.71 22.73
CA PRO A 100 43.17 9.55 21.85
C PRO A 100 42.39 9.77 20.55
N LEU A 101 42.79 9.06 19.49
CA LEU A 101 42.17 9.16 18.17
C LEU A 101 41.57 7.79 17.77
N VAL A 102 40.38 7.79 17.17
CA VAL A 102 39.67 6.58 16.74
C VAL A 102 40.12 6.11 15.36
N THR A 103 40.53 7.04 14.48
CA THR A 103 40.86 6.77 13.08
C THR A 103 42.06 7.61 12.60
N ASP A 104 42.65 7.21 11.47
CA ASP A 104 43.73 7.98 10.79
C ASP A 104 43.29 9.39 10.36
N GLY A 105 41.97 9.66 10.32
CA GLY A 105 41.35 10.97 10.04
C GLY A 105 41.46 12.00 11.16
N LYS A 106 42.26 11.72 12.21
CA LYS A 106 42.41 12.57 13.41
C LYS A 106 41.12 12.80 14.21
N GLU A 107 40.15 11.89 14.07
CA GLU A 107 38.92 11.97 14.84
C GLU A 107 39.18 11.64 16.31
N PRO A 108 38.79 12.49 17.26
CA PRO A 108 39.01 12.23 18.67
C PRO A 108 38.12 11.10 19.18
N ASP A 109 38.64 10.30 20.10
CA ASP A 109 37.85 9.33 20.86
C ASP A 109 37.26 10.01 22.08
N LEU A 110 35.98 10.38 22.00
CA LEU A 110 35.27 11.06 23.07
C LEU A 110 34.68 10.09 24.10
N SER A 111 34.77 8.77 23.89
CA SER A 111 34.30 7.77 24.86
C SER A 111 35.04 7.88 26.20
N VAL A 112 36.32 8.30 26.17
CA VAL A 112 37.16 8.47 27.38
C VAL A 112 36.71 9.61 28.29
N VAL A 113 35.81 10.47 27.82
CA VAL A 113 35.25 11.61 28.58
C VAL A 113 33.72 11.57 28.65
N GLU A 114 33.09 10.47 28.23
CA GLU A 114 31.65 10.33 28.04
C GLU A 114 30.84 10.63 29.31
N ASP A 115 31.21 10.03 30.45
CA ASP A 115 30.48 10.20 31.73
C ASP A 115 30.37 11.68 32.15
N VAL A 116 31.48 12.42 32.01
CA VAL A 116 31.53 13.84 32.39
C VAL A 116 30.77 14.70 31.38
N ILE A 117 30.77 14.33 30.10
CA ILE A 117 29.92 14.97 29.07
C ILE A 117 28.45 14.75 29.41
N GLU A 118 28.03 13.53 29.73
CA GLU A 118 26.65 13.20 30.07
C GLU A 118 26.16 14.05 31.24
N GLU A 119 26.90 14.05 32.36
CA GLU A 119 26.51 14.79 33.55
C GLU A 119 26.48 16.30 33.28
N THR A 120 27.49 16.82 32.56
CA THR A 120 27.63 18.25 32.32
C THR A 120 26.59 18.76 31.32
N ALA A 121 26.31 18.01 30.27
CA ALA A 121 25.26 18.31 29.29
C ALA A 121 23.87 18.25 29.93
N ALA A 122 23.57 17.20 30.71
CA ALA A 122 22.30 17.10 31.43
C ALA A 122 22.10 18.27 32.42
N ARG A 123 23.17 18.79 33.05
CA ARG A 123 23.09 19.98 33.91
C ARG A 123 22.84 21.27 33.12
N ALA A 124 23.55 21.50 32.02
CA ALA A 124 23.35 22.67 31.16
C ALA A 124 21.91 22.71 30.60
N VAL A 125 21.48 21.59 30.02
CA VAL A 125 20.16 21.46 29.40
C VAL A 125 19.02 21.63 30.41
N ARG A 126 19.14 21.06 31.63
CA ARG A 126 18.15 21.29 32.70
C ARG A 126 18.07 22.76 33.12
N ARG A 127 19.19 23.50 33.09
CA ARG A 127 19.21 24.95 33.39
C ARG A 127 18.55 25.75 32.26
N ALA A 128 18.89 25.48 31.00
CA ALA A 128 18.22 26.07 29.85
C ALA A 128 16.69 25.80 29.85
N GLY A 129 16.29 24.59 30.24
CA GLY A 129 14.89 24.16 30.38
C GLY A 129 14.03 24.99 31.34
N LYS A 130 14.63 25.61 32.36
CA LYS A 130 13.91 26.49 33.30
C LYS A 130 13.58 27.86 32.71
N THR A 131 14.42 28.37 31.80
CA THR A 131 14.23 29.63 31.06
C THR A 131 13.25 29.47 29.88
N LEU A 132 12.89 28.23 29.54
CA LEU A 132 12.14 27.79 28.35
C LEU A 132 10.61 27.78 28.50
N THR A 133 10.05 28.44 29.52
CA THR A 133 8.59 28.51 29.74
C THR A 133 7.91 29.73 29.09
N GLY A 134 8.64 30.53 28.29
CA GLY A 134 8.14 31.82 27.79
C GLY A 134 8.20 32.08 26.27
N LEU A 135 8.52 31.12 25.42
CA LEU A 135 8.53 31.33 23.95
C LEU A 135 7.35 30.62 23.27
N PRO A 136 6.50 31.34 22.49
CA PRO A 136 5.46 30.70 21.69
C PRO A 136 6.15 29.85 20.62
N ALA A 137 5.85 28.56 20.58
CA ALA A 137 6.18 27.74 19.43
C ALA A 137 5.47 28.35 18.22
N GLY A 138 6.23 28.92 17.27
CA GLY A 138 5.70 29.31 15.98
C GLY A 138 4.91 28.13 15.40
N LYS A 139 3.68 28.39 14.98
CA LYS A 139 2.74 27.38 14.46
C LYS A 139 3.41 26.67 13.27
N LYS A 140 4.03 25.50 13.50
CA LYS A 140 4.47 24.63 12.40
C LYS A 140 3.20 24.27 11.63
N ARG A 141 3.15 24.64 10.34
CA ARG A 141 2.00 24.33 9.48
C ARG A 141 1.78 22.83 9.52
N SER A 142 0.53 22.42 9.70
CA SER A 142 0.21 21.00 9.77
C SER A 142 0.41 20.33 8.40
N HIS A 143 0.72 19.04 8.37
CA HIS A 143 0.75 18.26 7.12
C HIS A 143 -0.50 18.47 6.27
N LYS A 144 -1.67 18.60 6.92
CA LYS A 144 -2.95 18.82 6.27
C LYS A 144 -3.01 20.18 5.54
N GLU A 145 -2.49 21.23 6.15
CA GLU A 145 -2.44 22.57 5.54
C GLU A 145 -1.46 22.60 4.36
N ILE A 146 -0.29 21.97 4.50
CA ILE A 146 0.71 21.92 3.43
C ILE A 146 0.19 21.14 2.23
N VAL A 147 -0.43 19.97 2.47
CA VAL A 147 -1.00 19.16 1.39
C VAL A 147 -2.17 19.89 0.73
N ALA A 148 -3.06 20.54 1.49
CA ALA A 148 -4.16 21.31 0.89
C ALA A 148 -3.66 22.41 -0.07
N ASP A 149 -2.58 23.12 0.31
CA ASP A 149 -2.02 24.21 -0.52
C ASP A 149 -1.33 23.70 -1.79
N CYS A 150 -0.69 22.53 -1.75
CA CYS A 150 0.09 22.02 -2.88
C CYS A 150 -0.66 20.98 -3.74
N LEU A 151 -1.84 20.52 -3.31
CA LEU A 151 -2.55 19.41 -3.94
C LEU A 151 -2.87 19.68 -5.41
N GLU A 152 -3.38 20.87 -5.75
CA GLU A 152 -3.70 21.23 -7.14
C GLU A 152 -2.46 21.22 -8.03
N GLN A 153 -1.34 21.77 -7.56
CA GLN A 153 -0.08 21.76 -8.28
C GLN A 153 0.48 20.34 -8.44
N ALA A 154 0.32 19.51 -7.40
CA ALA A 154 0.72 18.11 -7.43
C ALA A 154 -0.14 17.29 -8.41
N ILE A 155 -1.45 17.56 -8.48
CA ILE A 155 -2.37 16.96 -9.45
C ILE A 155 -1.98 17.38 -10.87
N ALA A 156 -1.76 18.68 -11.11
CA ALA A 156 -1.34 19.19 -12.42
C ALA A 156 -0.02 18.56 -12.87
N LYS A 157 0.96 18.44 -11.95
CA LYS A 157 2.23 17.76 -12.22
C LYS A 157 2.06 16.27 -12.53
N ALA A 158 1.24 15.55 -11.77
CA ALA A 158 1.05 14.11 -11.93
C ALA A 158 0.24 13.75 -13.19
N SER A 159 -0.74 14.59 -13.55
CA SER A 159 -1.61 14.40 -14.72
C SER A 159 -1.07 15.00 -16.02
N GLY A 160 0.04 15.74 -15.98
CA GLY A 160 0.47 16.53 -17.14
C GLY A 160 -0.56 17.61 -17.53
N ASN A 161 -1.06 18.36 -16.55
CA ASN A 161 -2.13 19.35 -16.70
C ASN A 161 -3.47 18.78 -17.20
N GLY A 162 -3.82 17.57 -16.75
CA GLY A 162 -5.09 16.92 -17.07
C GLY A 162 -5.10 16.12 -18.38
N GLU A 163 -3.94 15.95 -19.02
CA GLU A 163 -3.82 15.15 -20.25
C GLU A 163 -3.82 13.64 -19.97
N TYR A 164 -3.26 13.22 -18.84
CA TYR A 164 -3.05 11.81 -18.50
C TYR A 164 -3.70 11.41 -17.17
N ARG A 165 -4.18 10.16 -17.12
CA ARG A 165 -4.53 9.49 -15.86
C ARG A 165 -3.26 9.26 -15.02
N PHE A 166 -3.40 9.32 -13.69
CA PHE A 166 -2.28 9.17 -12.76
C PHE A 166 -2.67 8.38 -11.51
N SER A 167 -1.72 7.68 -10.91
CA SER A 167 -1.97 6.89 -9.70
C SER A 167 -1.90 7.71 -8.42
N LEU A 168 -2.60 7.25 -7.37
CA LEU A 168 -2.46 7.81 -6.01
C LEU A 168 -1.00 7.86 -5.54
N ARG A 169 -0.19 6.87 -5.95
CA ARG A 169 1.24 6.83 -5.64
C ARG A 169 2.02 7.92 -6.38
N GLN A 170 1.70 8.19 -7.65
CA GLN A 170 2.29 9.32 -8.38
C GLN A 170 1.93 10.65 -7.72
N LEU A 171 0.69 10.81 -7.26
CA LEU A 171 0.27 11.99 -6.49
C LEU A 171 1.05 12.13 -5.18
N TYR A 172 1.25 11.03 -4.43
CA TYR A 172 2.09 11.03 -3.24
C TYR A 172 3.51 11.54 -3.54
N TYR A 173 4.14 11.04 -4.60
CA TYR A 173 5.48 11.51 -4.99
C TYR A 173 5.50 12.94 -5.50
N ALA A 174 4.42 13.45 -6.08
CA ALA A 174 4.30 14.86 -6.45
C ALA A 174 4.19 15.77 -5.21
N VAL A 175 3.49 15.33 -4.16
CA VAL A 175 3.32 16.07 -2.89
C VAL A 175 4.56 15.98 -1.98
N ARG A 176 5.24 14.84 -1.96
CA ARG A 176 6.35 14.52 -1.04
C ARG A 176 7.44 15.63 -0.95
N PRO A 177 7.95 16.21 -2.05
CA PRO A 177 8.96 17.28 -1.97
C PRO A 177 8.48 18.53 -1.24
N TYR A 178 7.21 18.90 -1.37
CA TYR A 178 6.63 20.07 -0.69
C TYR A 178 6.57 19.84 0.82
N VAL A 179 6.14 18.65 1.24
CA VAL A 179 6.07 18.30 2.66
C VAL A 179 7.47 18.25 3.29
N ILE A 180 8.45 17.66 2.61
CA ILE A 180 9.83 17.59 3.11
C ILE A 180 10.42 18.99 3.25
N ARG A 181 10.19 19.88 2.27
CA ARG A 181 10.70 21.27 2.30
C ARG A 181 10.16 22.05 3.50
N GLU A 182 8.87 21.91 3.82
CA GLU A 182 8.22 22.73 4.86
C GLU A 182 8.32 22.11 6.27
N THR A 183 8.44 20.77 6.38
CA THR A 183 8.41 20.06 7.67
C THR A 183 9.74 19.40 8.05
N GLY A 184 10.65 19.23 7.10
CA GLY A 184 11.89 18.45 7.26
C GLY A 184 11.65 16.95 7.45
N ARG A 185 10.41 16.45 7.27
CA ARG A 185 10.02 15.06 7.48
C ARG A 185 9.39 14.48 6.22
N GLU A 186 9.55 13.17 6.07
CA GLU A 186 8.84 12.44 5.02
C GLU A 186 7.37 12.23 5.43
N PRO A 187 6.40 12.53 4.56
CA PRO A 187 4.99 12.24 4.84
C PRO A 187 4.77 10.73 4.96
N ASP A 188 4.02 10.29 5.97
CA ASP A 188 3.61 8.90 6.07
C ASP A 188 2.61 8.56 4.95
N TYR A 189 2.89 7.50 4.20
CA TYR A 189 2.09 7.10 3.04
C TYR A 189 0.67 6.68 3.44
N ASN A 190 0.52 5.96 4.55
CA ASN A 190 -0.79 5.48 5.00
C ASN A 190 -1.69 6.65 5.45
N TYR A 191 -1.12 7.58 6.22
CA TYR A 191 -1.78 8.83 6.62
C TYR A 191 -2.14 9.70 5.42
N PHE A 192 -1.25 9.81 4.43
CA PHE A 192 -1.52 10.53 3.18
C PHE A 192 -2.73 9.94 2.44
N CYS A 193 -2.74 8.62 2.23
CA CYS A 193 -3.81 7.94 1.50
C CYS A 193 -5.15 8.01 2.24
N ARG A 194 -5.17 7.65 3.53
CA ARG A 194 -6.40 7.49 4.30
C ARG A 194 -6.97 8.82 4.77
N ASP A 195 -6.15 9.64 5.42
CA ASP A 195 -6.65 10.81 6.17
C ASP A 195 -6.62 12.08 5.33
N LEU A 196 -5.57 12.27 4.51
CA LEU A 196 -5.43 13.48 3.70
C LEU A 196 -6.22 13.40 2.40
N VAL A 197 -5.95 12.41 1.55
CA VAL A 197 -6.66 12.23 0.27
C VAL A 197 -8.09 11.79 0.52
N GLY A 198 -8.33 10.78 1.35
CA GLY A 198 -9.69 10.36 1.71
C GLY A 198 -10.50 11.49 2.35
N GLY A 199 -9.87 12.29 3.22
CA GLY A 199 -10.52 13.46 3.80
C GLY A 199 -10.76 14.61 2.82
N TYR A 200 -9.97 14.74 1.76
CA TYR A 200 -10.19 15.72 0.68
C TYR A 200 -11.36 15.28 -0.20
N GLU A 201 -11.36 14.03 -0.65
CA GLU A 201 -12.41 13.47 -1.51
C GLU A 201 -13.78 13.50 -0.82
N ALA A 202 -13.83 13.21 0.49
CA ALA A 202 -15.07 13.31 1.26
C ALA A 202 -15.68 14.73 1.27
N ARG A 203 -14.89 15.78 1.05
CA ARG A 203 -15.35 17.18 1.02
C ARG A 203 -15.59 17.71 -0.39
N HIS A 204 -14.82 17.28 -1.38
CA HIS A 204 -14.80 17.87 -2.73
C HIS A 204 -15.22 16.91 -3.84
N GLY A 205 -15.50 15.65 -3.51
CA GLY A 205 -15.66 14.58 -4.48
C GLY A 205 -14.33 14.06 -5.01
N ASP A 206 -14.40 13.20 -6.01
CA ASP A 206 -13.25 12.45 -6.49
C ASP A 206 -12.26 13.33 -7.24
N ILE A 207 -10.97 13.02 -7.09
CA ILE A 207 -9.93 13.69 -7.85
C ILE A 207 -10.00 13.17 -9.30
N PRO A 208 -10.31 14.01 -10.30
CA PRO A 208 -10.43 13.58 -11.69
C PRO A 208 -9.13 12.95 -12.19
N LEU A 209 -9.26 11.92 -13.03
CA LEU A 209 -8.14 11.19 -13.66
C LEU A 209 -7.23 10.41 -12.69
N MET A 210 -7.46 10.51 -11.38
CA MET A 210 -6.72 9.74 -10.38
C MET A 210 -7.26 8.32 -10.31
N TYR A 211 -6.38 7.32 -10.47
CA TYR A 211 -6.70 5.93 -10.21
C TYR A 211 -5.91 5.37 -9.03
N ARG A 212 -6.39 4.28 -8.44
CA ARG A 212 -5.68 3.54 -7.39
C ARG A 212 -5.16 2.22 -7.96
N ASP A 213 -3.99 1.82 -7.48
CA ASP A 213 -3.39 0.53 -7.80
C ASP A 213 -4.35 -0.62 -7.46
N GLU A 214 -4.17 -1.76 -8.13
CA GLU A 214 -4.96 -2.97 -7.93
C GLU A 214 -4.88 -3.41 -6.47
N ARG A 215 -6.04 -3.56 -5.82
CA ARG A 215 -6.18 -3.90 -4.40
C ARG A 215 -6.76 -5.28 -4.15
N GLY A 216 -6.89 -6.11 -5.17
CA GLY A 216 -7.38 -7.47 -5.08
C GLY A 216 -7.94 -7.96 -6.41
N THR A 217 -8.75 -9.02 -6.36
CA THR A 217 -9.20 -9.75 -7.55
C THR A 217 -10.67 -10.14 -7.41
N LEU A 218 -11.43 -9.99 -8.49
CA LEU A 218 -12.76 -10.52 -8.66
C LEU A 218 -12.67 -11.73 -9.59
N TYR A 219 -13.00 -12.90 -9.09
CA TYR A 219 -13.13 -14.10 -9.89
C TYR A 219 -14.58 -14.27 -10.35
N HIS A 220 -14.77 -14.42 -11.66
CA HIS A 220 -16.09 -14.64 -12.25
C HIS A 220 -16.41 -16.15 -12.39
N PRO A 221 -17.50 -16.65 -11.77
CA PRO A 221 -17.86 -18.05 -11.89
C PRO A 221 -18.26 -18.35 -13.34
N HIS A 222 -18.03 -19.59 -13.79
CA HIS A 222 -18.37 -20.10 -15.14
C HIS A 222 -17.57 -19.51 -16.32
N ARG A 223 -16.96 -18.33 -16.15
CA ARG A 223 -16.03 -17.73 -17.14
C ARG A 223 -14.58 -18.09 -16.83
N GLY A 224 -14.25 -18.36 -15.58
CA GLY A 224 -12.88 -18.65 -15.17
C GLY A 224 -11.95 -17.43 -15.25
N GLU A 225 -12.52 -16.22 -15.27
CA GLU A 225 -11.80 -14.97 -15.46
C GLU A 225 -11.45 -14.34 -14.11
N ASP A 226 -10.18 -13.95 -13.96
CA ASP A 226 -9.70 -13.12 -12.85
C ASP A 226 -9.59 -11.67 -13.30
N ILE A 227 -10.36 -10.79 -12.65
CA ILE A 227 -10.41 -9.37 -12.93
C ILE A 227 -9.72 -8.65 -11.77
N SER A 228 -8.58 -8.01 -12.04
CA SER A 228 -7.92 -7.17 -11.04
C SER A 228 -8.83 -6.01 -10.62
N ILE A 229 -8.93 -5.75 -9.33
CA ILE A 229 -9.80 -4.71 -8.77
C ILE A 229 -8.96 -3.47 -8.49
N GLY A 230 -8.93 -2.59 -9.48
CA GLY A 230 -8.47 -1.20 -9.37
C GLY A 230 -9.54 -0.26 -9.90
N THR A 231 -9.38 1.05 -9.67
CA THR A 231 -10.37 2.07 -10.09
C THR A 231 -10.78 1.91 -11.55
N ILE A 232 -9.82 1.70 -12.45
CA ILE A 232 -10.06 1.59 -13.90
C ILE A 232 -10.86 0.32 -14.25
N ALA A 233 -10.48 -0.83 -13.70
CA ALA A 233 -11.14 -2.09 -14.00
C ALA A 233 -12.58 -2.11 -13.47
N VAL A 234 -12.81 -1.51 -12.30
CA VAL A 234 -14.15 -1.40 -11.70
C VAL A 234 -15.04 -0.43 -12.48
N GLU A 235 -14.52 0.73 -12.91
CA GLU A 235 -15.27 1.68 -13.78
C GLU A 235 -15.80 1.01 -15.05
N ASN A 236 -14.96 0.16 -15.66
CA ASN A 236 -15.28 -0.55 -16.90
C ASN A 236 -16.02 -1.88 -16.66
N TYR A 237 -16.15 -2.32 -15.41
CA TYR A 237 -16.79 -3.59 -15.11
C TYR A 237 -18.29 -3.51 -15.35
N ARG A 238 -18.81 -4.50 -16.06
CA ARG A 238 -20.25 -4.73 -16.24
C ARG A 238 -20.53 -6.18 -15.91
N LYS A 239 -21.34 -6.40 -14.87
CA LYS A 239 -21.78 -7.75 -14.50
C LYS A 239 -22.61 -8.34 -15.64
N PRO A 240 -22.28 -9.54 -16.15
CA PRO A 240 -23.17 -10.24 -17.07
C PRO A 240 -24.41 -10.74 -16.33
N LEU A 241 -25.57 -10.48 -16.93
CA LEU A 241 -26.88 -10.82 -16.34
C LEU A 241 -27.02 -12.33 -16.15
N TRP A 242 -27.69 -12.73 -15.07
CA TRP A 242 -28.07 -14.12 -14.79
C TRP A 242 -26.93 -15.13 -14.69
N THR A 243 -25.70 -14.68 -14.46
CA THR A 243 -24.53 -15.56 -14.32
C THR A 243 -24.20 -15.92 -12.88
N PHE A 244 -24.43 -14.98 -11.96
CA PHE A 244 -24.24 -15.14 -10.51
C PHE A 244 -25.07 -14.10 -9.76
N ASN A 245 -25.44 -14.41 -8.52
CA ASN A 245 -26.15 -13.50 -7.61
C ASN A 245 -25.53 -13.46 -6.21
N LYS A 246 -24.39 -14.12 -6.02
CA LYS A 246 -23.66 -14.15 -4.76
C LYS A 246 -22.24 -13.65 -4.98
N VAL A 247 -21.65 -13.02 -3.97
CA VAL A 247 -20.23 -12.66 -3.93
C VAL A 247 -19.67 -13.07 -2.58
N LEU A 248 -18.53 -13.75 -2.57
CA LEU A 248 -17.83 -14.13 -1.36
C LEU A 248 -16.55 -13.30 -1.21
N TYR A 249 -16.52 -12.43 -0.22
CA TYR A 249 -15.35 -11.65 0.16
C TYR A 249 -14.45 -12.42 1.14
N ILE A 250 -13.17 -12.55 0.79
CA ILE A 250 -12.12 -13.14 1.63
C ILE A 250 -10.87 -12.27 1.52
N GLU A 251 -10.37 -11.74 2.64
CA GLU A 251 -9.14 -10.93 2.66
C GLU A 251 -7.88 -11.75 2.26
N LYS A 252 -7.87 -13.04 2.62
CA LYS A 252 -6.76 -13.95 2.36
C LYS A 252 -6.85 -14.61 0.99
N GLU A 253 -6.01 -14.14 0.06
CA GLU A 253 -5.89 -14.70 -1.30
C GLU A 253 -5.54 -16.20 -1.33
N GLY A 254 -4.87 -16.74 -0.31
CA GLY A 254 -4.47 -18.16 -0.28
C GLY A 254 -5.63 -19.15 -0.45
N PHE A 255 -6.84 -18.79 -0.01
CA PHE A 255 -8.02 -19.66 -0.13
C PHE A 255 -8.64 -19.66 -1.54
N PHE A 256 -8.35 -18.68 -2.39
CA PHE A 256 -8.96 -18.56 -3.72
C PHE A 256 -8.69 -19.79 -4.59
N ASN A 257 -7.43 -20.23 -4.65
CA ASN A 257 -7.03 -21.32 -5.52
C ASN A 257 -7.75 -22.61 -5.14
N VAL A 258 -7.84 -22.92 -3.84
CA VAL A 258 -8.54 -24.11 -3.35
C VAL A 258 -10.03 -24.05 -3.70
N LEU A 259 -10.68 -22.89 -3.53
CA LEU A 259 -12.10 -22.73 -3.85
C LEU A 259 -12.37 -22.90 -5.34
N LYS A 260 -11.51 -22.34 -6.20
CA LYS A 260 -11.56 -22.49 -7.66
C LYS A 260 -11.36 -23.94 -8.09
N GLU A 261 -10.34 -24.62 -7.55
CA GLU A 261 -10.06 -26.03 -7.85
C GLU A 261 -11.25 -26.94 -7.49
N ARG A 262 -11.93 -26.65 -6.37
CA ARG A 262 -13.13 -27.37 -5.93
C ARG A 262 -14.41 -26.92 -6.62
N LYS A 263 -14.32 -25.94 -7.53
CA LYS A 263 -15.46 -25.34 -8.25
C LYS A 263 -16.59 -24.88 -7.31
N ILE A 264 -16.24 -24.40 -6.11
CA ILE A 264 -17.20 -23.80 -5.17
C ILE A 264 -17.87 -22.56 -5.78
N PRO A 265 -17.14 -21.63 -6.43
CA PRO A 265 -17.73 -20.45 -7.09
C PRO A 265 -18.79 -20.85 -8.12
N GLU A 266 -18.46 -21.82 -8.98
CA GLU A 266 -19.39 -22.34 -9.96
C GLU A 266 -20.55 -23.03 -9.26
N LYS A 267 -20.31 -23.93 -8.30
CA LYS A 267 -21.35 -24.71 -7.62
C LYS A 267 -22.48 -23.83 -7.07
N TYR A 268 -22.15 -22.69 -6.46
CA TYR A 268 -23.11 -21.79 -5.81
C TYR A 268 -23.49 -20.55 -6.66
N ASP A 269 -23.01 -20.44 -7.91
CA ASP A 269 -23.14 -19.24 -8.76
C ASP A 269 -22.74 -17.97 -8.00
N MET A 270 -21.48 -17.98 -7.56
CA MET A 270 -20.93 -17.04 -6.61
C MET A 270 -19.57 -16.54 -7.10
N ALA A 271 -19.42 -15.22 -7.24
CA ALA A 271 -18.12 -14.62 -7.52
C ALA A 271 -17.24 -14.64 -6.26
N LEU A 272 -15.93 -14.79 -6.43
CA LEU A 272 -14.98 -14.62 -5.33
C LEU A 272 -14.37 -13.24 -5.40
N LEU A 273 -14.27 -12.58 -4.26
CA LEU A 273 -13.70 -11.25 -4.14
C LEU A 273 -12.62 -11.25 -3.05
N THR A 274 -11.45 -10.73 -3.38
CA THR A 274 -10.36 -10.50 -2.42
C THR A 274 -10.00 -9.03 -2.42
N SER A 275 -9.60 -8.50 -1.27
CA SER A 275 -8.91 -7.22 -1.19
C SER A 275 -7.83 -7.22 -0.11
N LYS A 276 -6.68 -6.58 -0.41
CA LYS A 276 -5.57 -6.41 0.53
C LYS A 276 -5.79 -5.16 1.38
N GLY A 277 -6.02 -5.36 2.67
CA GLY A 277 -6.27 -4.31 3.67
C GLY A 277 -7.74 -3.93 3.80
N TYR A 278 -8.05 -3.06 4.78
CA TYR A 278 -9.40 -2.55 5.07
C TYR A 278 -10.21 -2.28 3.80
N ALA A 279 -11.48 -2.70 3.82
CA ALA A 279 -12.47 -2.61 2.73
C ALA A 279 -12.18 -1.41 1.82
N SER A 280 -11.48 -1.70 0.71
CA SER A 280 -10.91 -0.66 -0.11
C SER A 280 -12.04 0.07 -0.85
N ARG A 281 -11.81 1.33 -1.20
CA ARG A 281 -12.74 2.09 -2.04
C ARG A 281 -13.14 1.33 -3.32
N ALA A 282 -12.21 0.58 -3.91
CA ALA A 282 -12.47 -0.21 -5.11
C ALA A 282 -13.47 -1.37 -4.87
N VAL A 283 -13.49 -1.98 -3.68
CA VAL A 283 -14.55 -2.94 -3.30
C VAL A 283 -15.90 -2.23 -3.22
N ARG A 284 -15.94 -0.99 -2.72
CA ARG A 284 -17.17 -0.18 -2.67
C ARG A 284 -17.67 0.16 -4.06
N ASP A 285 -16.78 0.63 -4.93
CA ASP A 285 -17.12 0.96 -6.31
C ASP A 285 -17.59 -0.30 -7.06
N LEU A 286 -17.03 -1.48 -6.75
CA LEU A 286 -17.48 -2.75 -7.31
C LEU A 286 -18.86 -3.15 -6.77
N LEU A 287 -19.10 -2.99 -5.47
CA LEU A 287 -20.44 -3.19 -4.88
C LEU A 287 -21.48 -2.28 -5.53
N ASP A 288 -21.11 -1.03 -5.84
CA ASP A 288 -21.96 -0.09 -6.59
C ASP A 288 -22.19 -0.59 -8.02
N ALA A 289 -21.14 -0.97 -8.75
CA ALA A 289 -21.27 -1.50 -10.11
C ALA A 289 -22.10 -2.80 -10.18
N LEU A 290 -22.03 -3.63 -9.14
CA LEU A 290 -22.84 -4.83 -8.99
C LEU A 290 -24.30 -4.51 -8.65
N GLY A 291 -24.56 -3.46 -7.88
CA GLY A 291 -25.89 -3.08 -7.40
C GLY A 291 -26.69 -2.15 -8.31
N GLU A 292 -26.04 -1.24 -9.06
CA GLU A 292 -26.69 -0.21 -9.90
C GLU A 292 -27.43 -0.78 -11.11
N HIS A 293 -27.00 -1.94 -11.61
CA HIS A 293 -27.56 -2.55 -12.83
C HIS A 293 -28.37 -3.83 -12.57
N ALA A 294 -28.64 -4.14 -11.31
CA ALA A 294 -29.21 -5.43 -10.97
C ALA A 294 -30.74 -5.42 -11.02
N GLU A 295 -31.30 -6.09 -12.03
CA GLU A 295 -32.64 -6.67 -11.92
C GLU A 295 -32.70 -7.71 -10.78
N GLU A 296 -31.53 -8.23 -10.39
CA GLU A 296 -31.30 -9.28 -9.40
C GLU A 296 -30.89 -8.71 -8.03
N GLU A 297 -31.32 -9.31 -6.92
CA GLU A 297 -30.73 -9.02 -5.60
C GLU A 297 -29.41 -9.77 -5.46
N ILE A 298 -28.33 -9.07 -5.05
CA ILE A 298 -27.02 -9.69 -4.83
C ILE A 298 -26.78 -9.91 -3.35
N ILE A 299 -26.38 -11.12 -2.98
CA ILE A 299 -25.96 -11.47 -1.62
C ILE A 299 -24.44 -11.39 -1.54
N PHE A 300 -23.94 -10.61 -0.60
CA PHE A 300 -22.52 -10.42 -0.38
C PHE A 300 -22.10 -11.05 0.95
N PHE A 301 -21.41 -12.18 0.88
CA PHE A 301 -20.88 -12.88 2.04
C PHE A 301 -19.51 -12.32 2.42
N CYS A 302 -19.32 -12.00 3.70
CA CYS A 302 -18.02 -11.57 4.24
C CYS A 302 -17.45 -12.66 5.13
N ILE A 303 -16.23 -13.10 4.86
CA ILE A 303 -15.46 -13.98 5.75
C ILE A 303 -14.23 -13.23 6.27
N HIS A 304 -13.99 -13.36 7.56
CA HIS A 304 -12.86 -12.76 8.26
C HIS A 304 -12.32 -13.70 9.33
N ASP A 305 -11.12 -13.41 9.81
CA ASP A 305 -10.50 -14.06 10.97
C ASP A 305 -11.21 -13.68 12.28
N ALA A 306 -11.12 -14.52 13.31
CA ALA A 306 -11.65 -14.21 14.64
C ALA A 306 -10.67 -13.31 15.40
N ASP A 307 -10.57 -12.06 14.96
CA ASP A 307 -9.77 -11.02 15.59
C ASP A 307 -10.53 -9.68 15.64
N ALA A 308 -9.99 -8.75 16.43
CA ALA A 308 -10.61 -7.43 16.61
C ALA A 308 -10.84 -6.69 15.28
N TYR A 309 -9.88 -6.72 14.35
CA TYR A 309 -9.98 -6.03 13.07
C TYR A 309 -10.88 -6.78 12.09
N GLY A 310 -10.83 -8.11 12.04
CA GLY A 310 -11.68 -8.95 11.20
C GLY A 310 -13.16 -8.66 11.39
N THR A 311 -13.61 -8.60 12.65
CA THR A 311 -15.02 -8.27 12.97
C THR A 311 -15.45 -6.90 12.44
N THR A 312 -14.54 -5.91 12.44
CA THR A 312 -14.84 -4.55 11.94
C THR A 312 -14.97 -4.48 10.42
N ILE A 313 -14.47 -5.48 9.66
CA ILE A 313 -14.61 -5.52 8.20
C ILE A 313 -16.08 -5.62 7.81
N TYR A 314 -16.81 -6.56 8.43
CA TYR A 314 -18.24 -6.74 8.17
C TYR A 314 -19.04 -5.47 8.54
N GLU A 315 -18.79 -4.91 9.72
CA GLU A 315 -19.47 -3.68 10.18
C GLU A 315 -19.19 -2.49 9.24
N THR A 316 -17.96 -2.36 8.75
CA THR A 316 -17.57 -1.33 7.79
C THR A 316 -18.33 -1.49 6.47
N LEU A 317 -18.33 -2.69 5.89
CA LEU A 317 -19.07 -2.99 4.65
C LEU A 317 -20.58 -2.74 4.81
N GLN A 318 -21.14 -3.09 5.97
CA GLN A 318 -22.56 -2.91 6.29
C GLN A 318 -22.93 -1.43 6.42
N ASN A 319 -22.18 -0.65 7.20
CA ASN A 319 -22.43 0.79 7.39
C ASN A 319 -22.31 1.56 6.07
N GLU A 320 -21.34 1.20 5.23
CA GLU A 320 -21.15 1.81 3.92
C GLU A 320 -22.29 1.52 2.95
N THR A 321 -22.93 0.36 3.08
CA THR A 321 -24.11 -0.01 2.28
C THR A 321 -25.36 0.68 2.76
N GLY A 322 -25.51 0.89 4.08
CA GLY A 322 -26.61 1.68 4.65
C GLY A 322 -26.56 3.17 4.28
N ALA A 323 -25.37 3.73 4.02
CA ALA A 323 -25.20 5.14 3.66
C ALA A 323 -25.74 5.51 2.26
N ARG A 324 -26.10 4.52 1.42
CA ARG A 324 -26.61 4.73 0.06
C ARG A 324 -27.84 3.84 -0.20
N PRO A 325 -29.07 4.33 0.08
CA PRO A 325 -30.30 3.51 0.13
C PRO A 325 -30.80 2.95 -1.22
N GLY A 326 -30.08 3.13 -2.33
CA GLY A 326 -30.45 2.60 -3.65
C GLY A 326 -29.91 1.20 -3.98
N ARG A 327 -29.09 0.60 -3.11
CA ARG A 327 -28.41 -0.69 -3.38
C ARG A 327 -29.36 -1.89 -3.17
N LYS A 328 -29.42 -2.80 -4.13
CA LYS A 328 -30.01 -4.15 -3.98
C LYS A 328 -28.96 -5.18 -3.54
N VAL A 329 -28.13 -4.82 -2.56
CA VAL A 329 -27.07 -5.70 -2.05
C VAL A 329 -27.34 -6.01 -0.58
N LYS A 330 -27.40 -7.29 -0.25
CA LYS A 330 -27.54 -7.80 1.12
C LYS A 330 -26.23 -8.35 1.61
N ILE A 331 -25.65 -7.74 2.64
CA ILE A 331 -24.40 -8.22 3.25
C ILE A 331 -24.72 -9.23 4.35
N ILE A 332 -24.02 -10.36 4.35
CA ILE A 332 -24.17 -11.44 5.33
C ILE A 332 -22.79 -11.79 5.89
N ASN A 333 -22.67 -11.79 7.22
CA ASN A 333 -21.46 -12.24 7.88
C ASN A 333 -21.38 -13.77 7.91
N LEU A 334 -20.33 -14.34 7.33
CA LEU A 334 -19.96 -15.75 7.44
C LEU A 334 -18.60 -15.95 8.14
N GLY A 335 -18.02 -14.89 8.70
CA GLY A 335 -16.71 -14.88 9.34
C GLY A 335 -16.58 -15.87 10.49
N LEU A 336 -15.34 -16.19 10.84
CA LEU A 336 -15.05 -17.05 12.00
C LEU A 336 -15.31 -16.23 13.26
N GLU A 337 -16.30 -16.64 14.03
CA GLU A 337 -16.64 -15.98 15.30
C GLU A 337 -15.79 -16.58 16.44
N PRO A 338 -15.46 -15.80 17.49
CA PRO A 338 -14.55 -16.27 18.54
C PRO A 338 -15.14 -17.45 19.34
N GLU A 339 -16.46 -17.50 19.53
CA GLU A 339 -17.14 -18.65 20.14
C GLU A 339 -17.03 -19.92 19.31
N GLU A 340 -17.18 -19.78 17.99
CA GLU A 340 -17.09 -20.87 17.03
C GLU A 340 -15.66 -21.41 16.99
N ALA A 341 -14.66 -20.52 16.95
CA ALA A 341 -13.25 -20.88 16.97
C ALA A 341 -12.86 -21.66 18.23
N VAL A 342 -13.35 -21.24 19.40
CA VAL A 342 -13.11 -21.94 20.68
C VAL A 342 -13.84 -23.28 20.72
N ALA A 343 -15.09 -23.36 20.24
CA ALA A 343 -15.84 -24.60 20.19
C ALA A 343 -15.22 -25.63 19.23
N MET A 344 -14.54 -25.16 18.17
CA MET A 344 -13.79 -25.99 17.23
C MET A 344 -12.38 -26.36 17.71
N GLU A 345 -11.98 -25.90 18.91
CA GLU A 345 -10.65 -26.12 19.49
C GLU A 345 -9.50 -25.67 18.58
N LEU A 346 -9.70 -24.59 17.82
CA LEU A 346 -8.68 -24.04 16.92
C LEU A 346 -7.52 -23.41 17.70
N GLU A 347 -6.35 -23.32 17.05
CA GLU A 347 -5.16 -22.71 17.65
C GLU A 347 -5.39 -21.22 17.95
N VAL A 348 -5.31 -20.87 19.24
CA VAL A 348 -5.48 -19.51 19.72
C VAL A 348 -4.13 -18.82 19.90
N GLU A 349 -3.91 -17.74 19.16
CA GLU A 349 -2.72 -16.92 19.28
C GLU A 349 -2.94 -15.75 20.25
N LYS A 350 -1.90 -15.40 21.01
CA LYS A 350 -1.93 -14.23 21.90
C LYS A 350 -1.53 -12.96 21.16
N VAL A 351 -2.28 -11.90 21.37
CA VAL A 351 -2.05 -10.59 20.77
C VAL A 351 -1.20 -9.73 21.71
N GLU A 352 -0.20 -9.02 21.16
CA GLU A 352 0.62 -8.09 21.93
C GLU A 352 -0.23 -6.94 22.52
N ARG A 353 0.01 -6.63 23.79
CA ARG A 353 -0.69 -5.56 24.51
C ARG A 353 -0.23 -4.20 23.99
N SER A 354 -1.09 -3.52 23.24
CA SER A 354 -0.96 -2.10 22.95
C SER A 354 -1.56 -1.26 24.08
N GLY A 355 -1.02 -0.05 24.32
CA GLY A 355 -1.57 0.91 25.30
C GLY A 355 -2.96 1.47 24.94
N ARG A 356 -3.52 1.10 23.77
CA ARG A 356 -4.87 1.45 23.32
C ARG A 356 -5.67 0.16 23.04
N ARG A 357 -6.97 0.16 23.40
CA ARG A 357 -7.91 -0.90 23.00
C ARG A 357 -8.08 -0.90 21.49
N ARG A 358 -8.17 -2.09 20.91
CA ARG A 358 -8.51 -2.28 19.50
C ARG A 358 -10.03 -2.16 19.34
N GLY A 359 -10.48 -1.55 18.26
CA GLY A 359 -11.90 -1.53 17.91
C GLY A 359 -12.37 -2.95 17.59
N VAL A 360 -13.55 -3.30 18.10
CA VAL A 360 -14.25 -4.56 17.84
C VAL A 360 -15.64 -4.18 17.38
N ALA A 361 -16.22 -4.94 16.46
CA ALA A 361 -17.55 -4.63 15.94
C ALA A 361 -18.65 -4.68 17.02
N SER A 362 -19.68 -3.86 16.85
CA SER A 362 -20.76 -3.69 17.83
C SER A 362 -21.65 -4.91 18.04
N TYR A 363 -21.66 -5.86 17.10
CA TYR A 363 -22.45 -7.10 17.20
C TYR A 363 -21.80 -8.16 18.10
N ILE A 364 -20.55 -7.97 18.52
CA ILE A 364 -19.82 -8.90 19.36
C ILE A 364 -20.22 -8.73 20.83
N GLU A 365 -20.50 -9.85 21.51
CA GLU A 365 -20.84 -9.82 22.92
C GLU A 365 -19.67 -9.33 23.80
N PRO A 366 -19.93 -8.63 24.93
CA PRO A 366 -18.88 -8.03 25.77
C PRO A 366 -17.81 -9.01 26.27
N GLN A 367 -18.17 -10.28 26.49
CA GLN A 367 -17.23 -11.32 26.91
C GLN A 367 -16.18 -11.60 25.83
N TRP A 368 -16.63 -11.65 24.57
CA TRP A 368 -15.80 -11.91 23.40
C TRP A 368 -15.04 -10.67 22.97
N GLU A 369 -15.61 -9.48 23.16
CA GLU A 369 -14.92 -8.22 22.95
C GLU A 369 -13.65 -8.14 23.81
N GLY A 370 -13.74 -8.49 25.10
CA GLY A 370 -12.60 -8.56 26.02
C GLY A 370 -11.61 -9.67 25.67
N TRP A 371 -12.10 -10.80 25.13
CA TRP A 371 -11.28 -11.92 24.68
C TRP A 371 -10.43 -11.54 23.46
N LEU A 372 -11.02 -10.86 22.46
CA LEU A 372 -10.37 -10.40 21.23
C LEU A 372 -9.31 -9.31 21.47
N GLN A 373 -9.30 -8.67 22.64
CA GLN A 373 -8.20 -7.76 23.02
C GLN A 373 -6.90 -8.52 23.34
N ARG A 374 -6.97 -9.84 23.60
CA ARG A 374 -5.84 -10.64 24.08
C ARG A 374 -5.55 -11.84 23.18
N ASN A 375 -6.53 -12.27 22.40
CA ASN A 375 -6.48 -13.48 21.62
C ASN A 375 -6.96 -13.20 20.19
N ARG A 376 -6.48 -14.01 19.25
CA ARG A 376 -6.96 -14.07 17.87
C ARG A 376 -6.96 -15.51 17.38
N VAL A 377 -7.85 -15.83 16.45
CA VAL A 377 -7.78 -17.08 15.68
C VAL A 377 -7.86 -16.75 14.19
N GLU A 378 -6.84 -17.18 13.47
CA GLU A 378 -6.76 -17.03 12.02
C GLU A 378 -7.59 -18.15 11.36
N LEU A 379 -8.23 -17.90 10.22
CA LEU A 379 -8.89 -18.93 9.40
C LEU A 379 -7.92 -20.06 9.02
N ASN A 380 -6.62 -19.74 8.91
CA ASN A 380 -5.55 -20.69 8.64
C ASN A 380 -5.30 -21.69 9.80
N ALA A 381 -5.90 -21.47 10.97
CA ALA A 381 -5.89 -22.46 12.05
C ALA A 381 -6.71 -23.72 11.69
N MET A 382 -7.65 -23.60 10.73
CA MET A 382 -8.33 -24.76 10.15
C MET A 382 -7.46 -25.44 9.09
N SER A 383 -7.53 -26.77 9.05
CA SER A 383 -7.02 -27.49 7.87
C SER A 383 -7.85 -27.17 6.62
N THR A 384 -7.26 -27.28 5.42
CA THR A 384 -7.99 -27.01 4.16
C THR A 384 -9.32 -27.78 4.03
N PRO A 385 -9.40 -29.10 4.34
CA PRO A 385 -10.68 -29.82 4.31
C PRO A 385 -11.69 -29.30 5.35
N GLN A 386 -11.23 -28.95 6.55
CA GLN A 386 -12.07 -28.40 7.61
C GLN A 386 -12.63 -27.02 7.21
N PHE A 387 -11.79 -26.14 6.64
CA PHE A 387 -12.21 -24.83 6.13
C PHE A 387 -13.27 -24.97 5.03
N LEU A 388 -13.08 -25.89 4.08
CA LEU A 388 -14.06 -26.13 3.02
C LEU A 388 -15.40 -26.63 3.57
N ALA A 389 -15.38 -27.59 4.49
CA ALA A 389 -16.59 -28.13 5.11
C ALA A 389 -17.33 -27.04 5.91
N TRP A 390 -16.60 -26.27 6.72
CA TRP A 390 -17.13 -25.14 7.49
C TRP A 390 -17.77 -24.08 6.59
N LEU A 391 -17.08 -23.69 5.52
CA LEU A 391 -17.59 -22.72 4.55
C LEU A 391 -18.83 -23.23 3.85
N GLU A 392 -18.82 -24.47 3.35
CA GLU A 392 -19.97 -25.04 2.66
C GLU A 392 -21.19 -25.17 3.60
N GLU A 393 -21.00 -25.56 4.85
CA GLU A 393 -22.08 -25.59 5.84
C GLU A 393 -22.71 -24.21 6.03
N LYS A 394 -21.88 -23.17 6.15
CA LYS A 394 -22.35 -21.78 6.25
C LYS A 394 -23.08 -21.30 5.00
N LEU A 395 -22.56 -21.62 3.81
CA LEU A 395 -23.18 -21.28 2.53
C LEU A 395 -24.53 -21.97 2.34
N GLN A 396 -24.64 -23.25 2.72
CA GLN A 396 -25.87 -24.04 2.56
C GLN A 396 -27.08 -23.42 3.30
N ARG A 397 -26.85 -22.72 4.41
CA ARG A 397 -27.91 -22.00 5.15
C ARG A 397 -28.57 -20.89 4.33
N TYR A 398 -27.89 -20.40 3.30
CA TYR A 398 -28.34 -19.33 2.41
C TYR A 398 -28.48 -19.77 0.95
N ASP A 399 -28.23 -21.04 0.66
CA ASP A 399 -28.30 -21.56 -0.70
C ASP A 399 -29.77 -21.69 -1.13
N LYS A 400 -30.11 -20.96 -2.19
CA LYS A 400 -31.41 -21.04 -2.87
C LYS A 400 -31.29 -21.78 -4.21
N GLY A 401 -30.15 -22.43 -4.44
CA GLY A 401 -29.80 -23.04 -5.70
C GLY A 401 -29.14 -22.06 -6.68
N LYS A 402 -29.06 -22.55 -7.92
CA LYS A 402 -28.50 -21.87 -9.08
C LYS A 402 -29.32 -20.65 -9.48
N VAL A 403 -28.65 -19.69 -10.12
CA VAL A 403 -29.31 -18.58 -10.79
C VAL A 403 -30.04 -19.14 -12.01
N ILE A 404 -31.36 -18.96 -12.03
CA ILE A 404 -32.22 -19.35 -13.14
C ILE A 404 -32.92 -18.08 -13.64
N PRO A 405 -32.64 -17.63 -14.88
CA PRO A 405 -33.34 -16.50 -15.47
C PRO A 405 -34.86 -16.74 -15.59
N PRO A 406 -35.67 -15.68 -15.75
CA PRO A 406 -37.09 -15.81 -16.08
C PRO A 406 -37.33 -16.61 -17.37
N GLU A 407 -38.51 -17.23 -17.49
CA GLU A 407 -38.86 -18.07 -18.66
C GLU A 407 -38.71 -17.32 -20.00
N SER A 408 -39.02 -16.03 -20.04
CA SER A 408 -38.85 -15.19 -21.24
C SER A 408 -37.40 -15.15 -21.72
N VAL A 409 -36.46 -14.96 -20.78
CA VAL A 409 -35.02 -14.91 -21.08
C VAL A 409 -34.52 -16.29 -21.52
N LEU A 410 -34.97 -17.37 -20.86
CA LEU A 410 -34.62 -18.73 -21.26
C LEU A 410 -35.10 -19.06 -22.68
N ARG A 411 -36.34 -18.68 -23.01
CA ARG A 411 -36.94 -18.91 -24.34
C ARG A 411 -36.21 -18.12 -25.42
N GLU A 412 -35.96 -16.83 -25.19
CA GLU A 412 -35.22 -15.99 -26.13
C GLU A 412 -33.81 -16.55 -26.38
N ASN A 413 -33.10 -16.95 -25.31
CA ASN A 413 -31.75 -17.50 -25.45
C ASN A 413 -31.75 -18.85 -26.19
N LEU A 414 -32.76 -19.69 -25.95
CA LEU A 414 -32.96 -20.94 -26.69
C LEU A 414 -33.20 -20.69 -28.17
N GLU A 415 -34.09 -19.76 -28.51
CA GLU A 415 -34.43 -19.40 -29.89
C GLU A 415 -33.19 -18.87 -30.64
N GLN A 416 -32.46 -17.93 -30.04
CA GLN A 416 -31.22 -17.39 -30.60
C GLN A 416 -30.16 -18.48 -30.78
N SER A 417 -29.99 -19.36 -29.79
CA SER A 417 -29.02 -20.46 -29.85
C SER A 417 -29.38 -21.49 -30.92
N LEU A 418 -30.68 -21.78 -31.07
CA LEU A 418 -31.20 -22.70 -32.08
C LEU A 418 -31.02 -22.12 -33.48
N GLU A 419 -31.38 -20.85 -33.69
CA GLU A 419 -31.19 -20.15 -34.96
C GLU A 419 -29.72 -20.14 -35.38
N ALA A 420 -28.81 -19.77 -34.46
CA ALA A 420 -27.37 -19.81 -34.73
C ALA A 420 -26.86 -21.22 -35.02
N GLY A 421 -27.38 -22.23 -34.32
CA GLY A 421 -27.06 -23.64 -34.54
C GLY A 421 -27.51 -24.13 -35.92
N ILE A 422 -28.76 -23.85 -36.29
CA ILE A 422 -29.33 -24.19 -37.60
C ILE A 422 -28.59 -23.46 -38.71
N SER A 423 -28.34 -22.15 -38.56
CA SER A 423 -27.59 -21.36 -39.54
C SER A 423 -26.19 -21.93 -39.78
N ARG A 424 -25.45 -22.31 -38.72
CA ARG A 424 -24.16 -22.99 -38.84
C ARG A 424 -24.26 -24.34 -39.54
N ALA A 425 -25.30 -25.13 -39.25
CA ALA A 425 -25.52 -26.43 -39.87
C ALA A 425 -25.81 -26.30 -41.38
N ILE A 426 -26.72 -25.39 -41.75
CA ILE A 426 -27.05 -25.09 -43.15
C ILE A 426 -25.82 -24.53 -43.88
N ALA A 427 -25.09 -23.58 -43.28
CA ALA A 427 -23.88 -23.04 -43.87
C ALA A 427 -22.87 -24.15 -44.14
N LYS A 428 -22.63 -25.05 -43.17
CA LYS A 428 -21.74 -26.20 -43.34
C LYS A 428 -22.20 -27.10 -44.50
N GLU A 429 -23.48 -27.42 -44.58
CA GLU A 429 -24.04 -28.23 -45.66
C GLU A 429 -23.85 -27.58 -47.04
N ILE A 430 -24.15 -26.28 -47.16
CA ILE A 430 -23.95 -25.52 -48.42
C ILE A 430 -22.47 -25.54 -48.81
N LEU A 431 -21.57 -25.29 -47.86
CA LEU A 431 -20.12 -25.29 -48.10
C LEU A 431 -19.63 -26.68 -48.56
N GLU A 432 -20.15 -27.76 -47.97
CA GLU A 432 -19.82 -29.13 -48.36
C GLU A 432 -20.36 -29.48 -49.76
N GLN A 433 -21.64 -29.22 -50.02
CA GLN A 433 -22.30 -29.50 -51.32
C GLN A 433 -21.61 -28.79 -52.48
N HIS A 434 -21.09 -27.58 -52.25
CA HIS A 434 -20.42 -26.79 -53.29
C HIS A 434 -18.91 -27.03 -53.36
N ASN A 435 -18.39 -28.06 -52.68
CA ASN A 435 -16.96 -28.36 -52.57
C ASN A 435 -16.15 -27.10 -52.22
N HIS A 436 -16.64 -26.31 -51.27
CA HIS A 436 -16.05 -25.02 -50.92
C HIS A 436 -14.59 -25.16 -50.54
N ALA A 437 -14.23 -26.16 -49.73
CA ALA A 437 -12.84 -26.43 -49.36
C ALA A 437 -11.96 -26.69 -50.59
N GLY A 438 -12.44 -27.47 -51.58
CA GLY A 438 -11.72 -27.71 -52.83
C GLY A 438 -11.58 -26.44 -53.68
N ARG A 439 -12.62 -25.61 -53.76
CA ARG A 439 -12.61 -24.33 -54.49
C ARG A 439 -11.67 -23.31 -53.84
N VAL A 440 -11.68 -23.19 -52.50
CA VAL A 440 -10.75 -22.35 -51.75
C VAL A 440 -9.32 -22.84 -51.95
N ALA A 441 -9.06 -24.15 -51.88
CA ALA A 441 -7.73 -24.70 -52.09
C ALA A 441 -7.20 -24.40 -53.51
N GLU A 442 -8.06 -24.46 -54.53
CA GLU A 442 -7.71 -24.09 -55.90
C GLU A 442 -7.46 -22.58 -56.05
N ALA A 443 -8.35 -21.74 -55.53
CA ALA A 443 -8.17 -20.29 -55.53
C ALA A 443 -6.88 -19.87 -54.83
N VAL A 444 -6.59 -20.43 -53.65
CA VAL A 444 -5.34 -20.17 -52.91
C VAL A 444 -4.11 -20.63 -53.71
N ARG A 445 -4.17 -21.78 -54.41
CA ARG A 445 -3.07 -22.21 -55.30
C ARG A 445 -2.82 -21.19 -56.40
N GLN A 446 -3.86 -20.74 -57.09
CA GLN A 446 -3.76 -19.75 -58.17
C GLN A 446 -3.17 -18.43 -57.69
N VAL A 447 -3.62 -17.91 -56.53
CA VAL A 447 -3.06 -16.69 -55.93
C VAL A 447 -1.60 -16.87 -55.56
N LYS A 448 -1.23 -18.01 -54.95
CA LYS A 448 0.16 -18.27 -54.57
C LYS A 448 1.09 -18.24 -55.78
N THR A 449 0.68 -18.86 -56.90
CA THR A 449 1.47 -18.87 -58.14
C THR A 449 1.63 -17.47 -58.75
N ASP A 450 0.59 -16.63 -58.71
CA ASP A 450 0.64 -15.27 -59.25
C ASP A 450 1.45 -14.27 -58.39
N TRP A 451 1.74 -14.62 -57.14
CA TRP A 451 2.28 -13.69 -56.14
C TRP A 451 3.59 -14.15 -55.48
N GLU A 452 4.14 -15.30 -55.86
CA GLU A 452 5.43 -15.79 -55.37
C GLU A 452 6.55 -14.76 -55.51
N GLU A 453 6.58 -13.98 -56.60
CA GLU A 453 7.54 -12.89 -56.80
C GLU A 453 7.25 -11.65 -55.93
N ARG A 454 5.98 -11.35 -55.62
CA ARG A 454 5.56 -10.16 -54.83
C ARG A 454 5.65 -10.36 -53.31
N LEU A 455 5.75 -11.61 -52.86
CA LEU A 455 6.04 -11.96 -51.47
C LEU A 455 7.54 -11.80 -51.15
N THR A 456 8.39 -11.63 -52.16
CA THR A 456 9.80 -11.27 -51.99
C THR A 456 9.91 -9.93 -51.27
N GLY A 457 10.60 -9.90 -50.14
CA GLY A 457 10.75 -8.68 -49.33
C GLY A 457 9.54 -8.33 -48.47
N LEU A 458 8.59 -9.27 -48.24
CA LEU A 458 7.47 -9.09 -47.32
C LEU A 458 7.94 -8.63 -45.92
N GLU A 459 9.03 -9.22 -45.42
CA GLU A 459 9.62 -8.82 -44.14
C GLU A 459 10.05 -7.34 -44.13
N GLU A 460 10.70 -6.86 -45.19
CA GLU A 460 11.15 -5.46 -45.25
C GLU A 460 9.97 -4.50 -45.36
N ARG A 461 8.90 -4.88 -46.07
CA ARG A 461 7.67 -4.10 -46.14
C ARG A 461 6.97 -4.00 -44.79
N VAL A 462 6.84 -5.13 -44.07
CA VAL A 462 6.30 -5.14 -42.71
C VAL A 462 7.15 -4.27 -41.79
N ARG A 463 8.49 -4.35 -41.89
CA ARG A 463 9.40 -3.51 -41.08
C ARG A 463 9.26 -2.03 -41.39
N GLU A 464 9.05 -1.64 -42.64
CA GLU A 464 8.88 -0.25 -43.04
C GLU A 464 7.52 0.30 -42.60
N GLU A 465 6.44 -0.47 -42.74
CA GLU A 465 5.12 -0.07 -42.24
C GLU A 465 5.10 0.05 -40.71
N LEU A 466 5.75 -0.86 -39.98
CA LEU A 466 5.91 -0.74 -38.53
C LEU A 466 6.84 0.42 -38.12
N ARG A 467 7.76 0.86 -38.97
CA ARG A 467 8.53 2.10 -38.73
C ARG A 467 7.65 3.34 -38.86
N GLN A 468 6.69 3.32 -39.78
CA GLN A 468 5.76 4.44 -40.03
C GLN A 468 4.62 4.46 -39.02
N GLU A 469 4.11 3.31 -38.61
CA GLU A 469 3.06 3.15 -37.61
C GLU A 469 3.46 2.13 -36.52
N PRO A 470 4.30 2.53 -35.55
CA PRO A 470 4.85 1.62 -34.53
C PRO A 470 3.82 1.01 -33.57
N VAL A 471 2.58 1.52 -33.57
CA VAL A 471 1.48 1.01 -32.75
C VAL A 471 0.78 -0.21 -33.38
N SER A 472 0.95 -0.42 -34.69
CA SER A 472 0.32 -1.52 -35.43
C SER A 472 1.01 -2.85 -35.13
N HIS A 473 0.27 -3.96 -35.17
CA HIS A 473 0.86 -5.30 -35.07
C HIS A 473 1.12 -5.85 -36.48
N TRP A 474 2.21 -6.60 -36.67
CA TRP A 474 2.56 -7.14 -37.99
C TRP A 474 1.46 -8.02 -38.61
N GLN A 475 0.62 -8.66 -37.79
CA GLN A 475 -0.50 -9.47 -38.27
C GLN A 475 -1.57 -8.63 -38.96
N ASP A 476 -1.79 -7.40 -38.50
CA ASP A 476 -2.76 -6.48 -39.11
C ASP A 476 -2.25 -6.03 -40.48
N ILE A 477 -0.96 -5.72 -40.59
CA ILE A 477 -0.31 -5.41 -41.88
C ILE A 477 -0.42 -6.60 -42.85
N VAL A 478 -0.14 -7.82 -42.39
CA VAL A 478 -0.27 -9.03 -43.23
C VAL A 478 -1.73 -9.28 -43.61
N LYS A 479 -2.68 -8.97 -42.72
CA LYS A 479 -4.11 -9.08 -43.01
C LYS A 479 -4.53 -8.06 -44.06
N ASP A 480 -4.12 -6.81 -43.97
CA ASP A 480 -4.41 -5.76 -44.95
C ASP A 480 -3.81 -6.11 -46.32
N LEU A 481 -2.60 -6.67 -46.34
CA LEU A 481 -2.00 -7.22 -47.55
C LEU A 481 -2.83 -8.36 -48.13
N SER A 482 -3.32 -9.28 -47.29
CA SER A 482 -4.20 -10.35 -47.74
C SER A 482 -5.51 -9.81 -48.32
N GLU A 483 -6.13 -8.80 -47.70
CA GLU A 483 -7.33 -8.15 -48.21
C GLU A 483 -7.07 -7.42 -49.54
N ALA A 484 -5.92 -6.77 -49.70
CA ALA A 484 -5.51 -6.18 -50.96
C ALA A 484 -5.30 -7.24 -52.07
N MET A 485 -4.76 -8.41 -51.74
CA MET A 485 -4.62 -9.54 -52.67
C MET A 485 -5.99 -10.04 -53.14
N LEU A 486 -6.97 -10.13 -52.23
CA LEU A 486 -8.35 -10.53 -52.56
C LEU A 486 -9.06 -9.52 -53.49
N LYS A 487 -8.71 -8.22 -53.46
CA LYS A 487 -9.30 -7.19 -54.33
C LYS A 487 -8.81 -7.24 -55.78
N ILE A 488 -7.63 -7.79 -56.04
CA ILE A 488 -7.00 -7.80 -57.37
C ILE A 488 -7.51 -8.96 -58.24
N ARG A 489 -7.93 -10.07 -57.63
CA ARG A 489 -8.68 -11.14 -58.29
C ARG A 489 -9.87 -11.57 -57.42
N PRO A 490 -11.11 -11.19 -57.76
CA PRO A 490 -12.28 -11.77 -57.13
C PRO A 490 -12.46 -13.22 -57.61
N PHE A 491 -12.63 -14.16 -56.67
CA PHE A 491 -12.79 -15.62 -56.91
C PHE A 491 -14.25 -16.04 -57.06
#